data_AF-A0A2E1IWU1-F1
#
_entry.id   AF-A0A2E1IWU1-F1
#
_cell.length_a   1.000
_cell.length_b   1.000
_cell.length_c   1.000
_cell.angle_alpha   90.00
_cell.angle_beta   90.00
_cell.angle_gamma   90.00
#
_symmetry.space_group_name_H-M   'P 1'
#
loop_
_entity.id
_entity.type
_entity.pdbx_description
1 polymer ?
#
loop_
_entity_poly.entity_id
_entity_poly.type
_entity_poly.pdbx_seq_one_letter_code
_entity_poly.pdbx_strand_id
1 'polypeptide(L)'
;MDNNTDKVFSKDLFSNFSSSVLFDKRIYKQDIELSIAYSKALHKIDIISSEEQNKIEDALILINKEIESGKFDWRDDLEDIH
;
A
#
# COMPACT_ATOMS: atom_id res chain seq x y z
N MET A 1 -6.40 -16.03 37.52
CA MET A 1 -5.20 -16.62 36.90
C MET A 1 -4.90 -15.73 35.72
N ASP A 2 -4.09 -14.71 35.92
CA ASP A 2 -3.65 -13.85 34.81
C ASP A 2 -2.71 -14.70 33.96
N ASN A 3 -3.23 -15.25 32.86
CA ASN A 3 -2.43 -16.03 31.94
C ASN A 3 -1.42 -15.09 31.27
N ASN A 4 -0.16 -15.25 31.65
CA ASN A 4 0.96 -14.45 31.15
C ASN A 4 1.17 -14.60 29.63
N THR A 5 0.46 -15.54 28.99
CA THR A 5 0.49 -15.83 27.54
C THR A 5 -0.07 -14.68 26.70
N ASP A 6 -1.13 -13.99 27.15
CA ASP A 6 -1.73 -12.87 26.41
C ASP A 6 -0.81 -11.64 26.39
N LYS A 7 0.15 -11.56 27.33
CA LYS A 7 1.21 -10.54 27.37
C LYS A 7 2.39 -10.85 26.46
N VAL A 8 2.63 -12.13 26.15
CA VAL A 8 3.78 -12.60 25.34
C VAL A 8 3.44 -12.60 23.85
N PHE A 9 2.18 -12.82 23.48
CA PHE A 9 1.67 -12.73 22.11
C PHE A 9 0.62 -11.62 22.00
N SER A 10 1.02 -10.37 22.27
CA SER A 10 0.12 -9.23 22.06
C SER A 10 -0.12 -9.03 20.56
N LYS A 11 -1.31 -8.53 20.21
CA LYS A 11 -1.67 -8.16 18.83
C LYS A 11 -0.62 -7.22 18.20
N ASP A 12 -0.09 -6.30 18.99
CA ASP A 12 0.92 -5.34 18.56
C ASP A 12 2.25 -6.02 18.23
N LEU A 13 2.66 -7.04 19.00
CA LEU A 13 3.88 -7.80 18.70
C LEU A 13 3.74 -8.56 17.38
N PHE A 14 2.57 -9.14 17.12
CA PHE A 14 2.30 -9.85 15.87
C PHE A 14 2.31 -8.88 14.67
N SER A 15 1.61 -7.75 14.79
CA SER A 15 1.54 -6.73 13.73
C SER A 15 2.92 -6.14 13.42
N ASN A 16 3.74 -5.87 14.43
CA ASN A 16 5.11 -5.35 14.24
C ASN A 16 6.05 -6.40 13.65
N PHE A 17 5.80 -7.69 13.90
CA PHE A 17 6.59 -8.78 13.34
C PHE A 17 6.23 -9.04 11.86
N SER A 18 4.95 -8.92 11.50
CA SER A 18 4.48 -9.14 10.12
C SER A 18 4.65 -7.91 9.23
N SER A 19 4.67 -6.70 9.79
CA SER A 19 4.80 -5.46 9.02
C SER A 19 6.16 -5.40 8.30
N SER A 20 6.12 -5.26 6.98
CA SER A 20 7.29 -5.06 6.13
C SER A 20 7.38 -3.64 5.56
N VAL A 21 6.38 -2.78 5.82
CA VAL A 21 6.25 -1.43 5.24
C VAL A 21 7.52 -0.58 5.39
N LEU A 22 8.20 -0.68 6.53
CA LEU A 22 9.45 0.06 6.81
C LEU A 22 10.58 -0.28 5.82
N PHE A 23 10.59 -1.51 5.33
CA PHE A 23 11.53 -1.97 4.32
C PHE A 23 10.97 -1.74 2.92
N ASP A 24 9.73 -2.14 2.67
CA ASP A 24 9.14 -2.23 1.33
C ASP A 24 8.69 -0.89 0.76
N LYS A 25 8.62 0.17 1.58
CA LYS A 25 8.50 1.54 1.07
C LYS A 25 9.56 1.93 0.05
N ARG A 26 10.71 1.23 -0.01
CA ARG A 26 11.75 1.46 -1.03
C ARG A 26 11.30 1.08 -2.45
N ILE A 27 10.30 0.20 -2.58
CA ILE A 27 9.77 -0.30 -3.86
C ILE A 27 8.44 0.37 -4.27
N TYR A 28 8.04 1.47 -3.62
CA TYR A 28 6.78 2.18 -3.90
C TYR A 28 6.60 2.55 -5.38
N LYS A 29 7.68 2.93 -6.07
CA LYS A 29 7.61 3.32 -7.48
C LYS A 29 7.19 2.13 -8.35
N GLN A 30 7.75 0.96 -8.07
CA GLN A 30 7.43 -0.26 -8.80
C GLN A 30 5.99 -0.71 -8.54
N ASP A 31 5.49 -0.59 -7.31
CA ASP A 31 4.11 -0.91 -6.97
C ASP A 31 3.12 0.04 -7.69
N ILE A 32 3.40 1.35 -7.68
CA ILE A 32 2.60 2.34 -8.41
C ILE A 32 2.60 2.07 -9.92
N GLU A 33 3.76 1.81 -10.52
CA GLU A 33 3.89 1.50 -11.94
C GLU A 33 3.10 0.24 -12.31
N LEU A 34 3.19 -0.81 -11.50
CA LEU A 34 2.44 -2.06 -11.68
C LEU A 34 0.94 -1.82 -11.56
N SER A 35 0.50 -1.04 -10.57
CA SER A 35 -0.90 -0.69 -10.36
C SER A 35 -1.48 0.11 -11.55
N ILE A 36 -0.73 1.06 -12.11
CA ILE A 36 -1.12 1.77 -13.32
C ILE A 36 -1.24 0.79 -14.50
N ALA A 37 -0.23 -0.06 -14.71
CA ALA A 37 -0.25 -1.05 -15.79
C ALA A 37 -1.44 -2.03 -15.66
N TYR A 38 -1.74 -2.46 -14.44
CA TYR A 38 -2.86 -3.34 -14.16
C TYR A 38 -4.21 -2.65 -14.40
N SER A 39 -4.36 -1.39 -14.01
CA SER A 39 -5.58 -0.60 -14.31
C SER A 39 -5.82 -0.50 -15.82
N LYS A 40 -4.77 -0.29 -16.63
CA LYS A 40 -4.84 -0.30 -18.11
C LYS A 40 -5.22 -1.66 -18.66
N ALA A 41 -4.72 -2.74 -18.06
CA ALA A 41 -5.11 -4.10 -18.43
C ALA A 41 -6.59 -4.38 -18.15
N LEU A 42 -7.11 -3.95 -16.99
CA LEU A 42 -8.53 -4.07 -16.62
C LEU A 42 -9.43 -3.29 -17.58
N HIS A 43 -9.03 -2.08 -17.96
CA HIS A 43 -9.76 -1.30 -18.95
C HIS A 43 -9.81 -2.01 -20.32
N LYS A 44 -8.69 -2.59 -20.76
CA LYS A 44 -8.58 -3.29 -22.05
C LYS A 44 -9.53 -4.49 -22.17
N ILE A 45 -9.90 -5.10 -21.05
CA ILE A 45 -10.85 -6.22 -21.00
C ILE A 45 -12.26 -5.79 -20.54
N ASP A 46 -12.55 -4.48 -20.61
CA ASP A 46 -13.84 -3.87 -20.31
C ASP A 46 -14.36 -4.14 -18.88
N ILE A 47 -13.46 -4.39 -17.92
CA ILE A 47 -13.84 -4.50 -16.49
C ILE A 47 -14.08 -3.13 -15.87
N ILE A 48 -13.29 -2.13 -16.28
CA ILE A 48 -13.45 -0.73 -15.86
C ILE A 48 -13.56 0.19 -17.06
N SER A 49 -14.30 1.28 -16.90
CA SER A 49 -14.40 2.34 -17.91
C SER A 49 -13.08 3.09 -18.06
N SER A 50 -12.92 3.79 -19.19
CA SER A 50 -11.77 4.68 -19.40
C SER A 50 -11.73 5.81 -18.35
N GLU A 51 -12.89 6.30 -17.91
CA GLU A 51 -12.96 7.33 -16.87
C GLU A 51 -12.45 6.82 -15.52
N GLU A 52 -12.86 5.61 -15.12
CA GLU A 52 -12.37 4.97 -13.89
C GLU A 52 -10.86 4.69 -13.96
N GLN A 53 -10.38 4.18 -15.10
CA GLN A 53 -8.95 3.93 -15.30
C GLN A 53 -8.13 5.22 -15.19
N ASN A 54 -8.57 6.30 -15.84
CA ASN A 54 -7.91 7.61 -15.76
C ASN A 54 -7.89 8.13 -14.32
N LYS A 55 -8.99 8.01 -13.58
CA LYS A 55 -9.05 8.41 -12.16
C LYS A 55 -8.05 7.64 -11.30
N ILE A 56 -7.91 6.33 -11.53
CA ILE A 56 -6.94 5.49 -10.82
C ILE A 56 -5.51 5.94 -11.15
N GLU A 57 -5.19 6.14 -12.44
CA GLU A 57 -3.87 6.57 -12.88
C GLU A 57 -3.50 7.95 -12.32
N ASP A 58 -4.42 8.92 -12.38
CA ASP A 58 -4.19 10.26 -11.84
C ASP A 58 -3.96 10.25 -10.32
N ALA A 59 -4.72 9.44 -9.57
CA ALA A 59 -4.55 9.28 -8.14
C ALA A 59 -3.20 8.65 -7.79
N LEU A 60 -2.79 7.62 -8.52
CA LEU A 60 -1.48 6.95 -8.34
C LEU A 60 -0.32 7.89 -8.66
N ILE A 61 -0.45 8.73 -9.69
CA ILE A 61 0.54 9.78 -10.01
C ILE A 61 0.61 10.83 -8.89
N LEU A 62 -0.52 11.21 -8.32
CA LEU A 62 -0.57 12.15 -7.19
C LEU A 62 0.14 11.57 -5.96
N ILE A 63 -0.16 10.31 -5.61
CA ILE A 63 0.51 9.58 -4.52
C ILE A 63 2.02 9.56 -4.74
N ASN A 64 2.49 9.23 -5.95
CA ASN A 64 3.92 9.23 -6.26
C ASN A 64 4.56 10.61 -5.99
N LYS A 65 3.90 11.70 -6.39
CA LYS A 65 4.39 13.07 -6.14
C LYS A 65 4.39 13.43 -4.65
N GLU A 66 3.39 12.99 -3.90
CA GLU A 66 3.34 13.20 -2.44
C GLU A 66 4.49 12.47 -1.74
N ILE A 67 4.80 11.23 -2.16
CA ILE A 67 5.93 10.47 -1.64
C ILE A 67 7.25 11.16 -1.98
N GLU A 68 7.45 11.56 -3.24
CA GLU A 68 8.67 12.24 -3.68
C GLU A 68 8.88 13.60 -3.00
N SER A 69 7.81 14.31 -2.67
CA SER A 69 7.87 15.59 -1.96
C SER A 69 7.95 15.45 -0.43
N GLY A 70 7.95 14.22 0.10
CA GLY A 70 7.97 13.95 1.54
C GLY A 70 6.70 14.37 2.28
N LYS A 71 5.59 14.54 1.56
CA LYS A 71 4.27 14.92 2.11
C LYS A 71 3.34 13.74 2.33
N PHE A 72 3.70 12.57 1.83
CA PHE A 72 2.94 11.35 2.03
C PHE A 72 3.01 10.89 3.47
N ASP A 73 1.85 10.64 4.08
CA ASP A 73 1.73 10.15 5.44
C ASP A 73 1.84 8.63 5.46
N TRP A 74 3.02 8.14 5.84
CA TRP A 74 3.27 6.71 5.98
C TRP A 74 2.58 6.20 7.23
N ARG A 75 1.67 5.25 7.01
CA ARG A 75 0.90 4.60 8.05
C ARG A 75 1.58 3.31 8.47
N ASP A 76 2.39 3.38 9.53
CA ASP A 76 3.11 2.22 10.07
C ASP A 76 2.17 1.13 10.65
N ASP A 77 0.88 1.45 10.82
CA ASP A 77 -0.17 0.49 11.17
C ASP A 77 -0.64 -0.38 9.99
N LEU A 78 -0.18 -0.08 8.78
CA LEU A 78 -0.39 -0.92 7.59
C LEU A 78 0.73 -1.96 7.46
N GLU A 79 0.36 -3.15 6.97
CA GLU A 79 1.23 -4.31 6.93
C GLU A 79 2.37 -4.13 5.92
N ASP A 80 2.07 -3.69 4.71
CA ASP A 80 3.04 -3.56 3.62
C ASP A 80 2.79 -2.28 2.78
N ILE A 81 3.46 -2.19 1.62
CA ILE A 81 3.42 -1.03 0.73
C ILE A 81 2.17 -0.98 -0.17
N HIS A 82 1.45 -2.09 -0.29
CA HIS A 82 0.33 -2.27 -1.23
C HIS A 82 -1.00 -1.78 -0.62
#